data_AF-A0A2N3HVB1-F1
#
_entry.id   AF-A0A2N3HVB1-F1
#
_cell.length_a   1.000
_cell.length_b   1.000
_cell.length_c   1.000
_cell.angle_alpha   90.00
_cell.angle_beta   90.00
_cell.angle_gamma   90.00
#
_symmetry.space_group_name_H-M   'P 1'
#
loop_
_entity.id
_entity.type
_entity.pdbx_description
1 polymer ?
#
loop_
_entity_poly.entity_id
_entity_poly.type
_entity_poly.pdbx_seq_one_letter_code
_entity_poly.pdbx_strand_id
1 'polypeptide(L)'
;MIKYLIITFFAITMLLSCKTTSVILIEGDLYFQMVDFFNFNNAPDSILTKIENQMTNIDLDTIAENDRKVYELIKYAIDQDVLRLPYIRLQTSENEKIMLYMDEDIYERFDSLKCFDLKKEGKKIHISALTNDISYKDIKAYKLIKLKVFEKIDGQTECRK
;
A
#
# COMPACT_ATOMS: atom_id res chain seq x y z
N MET A 1 -35.61 -4.76 -37.04
CA MET A 1 -35.89 -4.36 -35.64
C MET A 1 -35.14 -5.20 -34.61
N ILE A 2 -35.10 -6.53 -34.72
CA ILE A 2 -34.44 -7.43 -33.74
C ILE A 2 -32.92 -7.17 -33.56
N LYS A 3 -32.20 -6.78 -34.63
CA LYS A 3 -30.75 -6.51 -34.56
C LYS A 3 -30.36 -5.31 -33.66
N TYR A 4 -31.21 -4.29 -33.57
CA TYR A 4 -30.94 -3.11 -32.76
C TYR A 4 -31.19 -3.36 -31.26
N LEU A 5 -32.03 -4.36 -30.92
CA LEU A 5 -32.36 -4.72 -29.54
C LEU A 5 -31.23 -5.49 -28.85
N ILE A 6 -30.42 -6.23 -29.62
CA ILE A 6 -29.27 -6.99 -29.11
C ILE A 6 -28.07 -6.06 -28.82
N ILE A 7 -27.88 -5.04 -29.65
CA ILE A 7 -26.76 -4.07 -29.49
C ILE A 7 -26.97 -3.20 -28.24
N THR A 8 -28.21 -2.78 -27.96
CA THR A 8 -28.52 -2.02 -26.73
C THR A 8 -28.39 -2.88 -25.48
N PHE A 9 -28.71 -4.18 -25.53
CA PHE A 9 -28.53 -5.07 -24.38
C PHE A 9 -27.05 -5.27 -24.01
N PHE A 10 -26.16 -5.38 -24.99
CA PHE A 10 -24.71 -5.54 -24.75
C PHE A 10 -24.03 -4.25 -24.23
N ALA A 11 -24.57 -3.08 -24.57
CA ALA A 11 -24.05 -1.80 -24.06
C ALA A 11 -24.42 -1.57 -22.58
N ILE A 12 -25.55 -2.10 -22.12
CA ILE A 12 -26.02 -1.96 -20.73
C ILE A 12 -25.23 -2.87 -19.77
N THR A 13 -24.80 -4.06 -20.21
CA THR A 13 -24.05 -4.99 -19.36
C THR A 13 -22.59 -4.56 -19.11
N MET A 14 -22.00 -3.77 -20.02
CA MET A 14 -20.64 -3.21 -19.86
C MET A 14 -20.54 -2.14 -18.75
N LEU A 15 -21.65 -1.49 -18.38
CA LEU A 15 -21.65 -0.43 -17.35
C LEU A 15 -21.72 -0.95 -15.91
N LEU A 16 -21.98 -2.24 -15.69
CA LEU A 16 -22.11 -2.83 -14.36
C LEU A 16 -20.81 -3.46 -13.84
N SER A 17 -19.71 -3.43 -14.59
CA SER A 17 -18.40 -3.91 -14.12
C SER A 17 -17.59 -2.84 -13.38
N CYS A 18 -18.28 -1.88 -12.75
CA CYS A 18 -17.63 -0.97 -11.82
C CYS A 18 -17.41 -1.73 -10.51
N LYS A 19 -16.21 -2.30 -10.31
CA LYS A 19 -15.81 -2.84 -9.00
C LYS A 19 -15.86 -1.67 -8.01
N THR A 20 -16.81 -1.70 -7.09
CA THR A 20 -16.89 -0.70 -6.03
C THR A 20 -15.72 -0.94 -5.08
N THR A 21 -14.61 -0.22 -5.27
CA THR A 21 -13.53 -0.22 -4.29
C THR A 21 -14.08 0.40 -3.00
N SER A 22 -14.13 -0.39 -1.93
CA SER A 22 -14.64 0.07 -0.64
C SER A 22 -13.65 1.05 -0.04
N VAL A 23 -14.11 2.29 0.17
CA VAL A 23 -13.36 3.30 0.91
C VAL A 23 -13.48 3.00 2.40
N ILE A 24 -12.36 2.87 3.10
CA ILE A 24 -12.28 2.49 4.52
C ILE A 24 -11.56 3.60 5.29
N LEU A 25 -12.07 3.92 6.48
CA LEU A 25 -11.39 4.78 7.45
C LEU A 25 -10.43 3.92 8.29
N ILE A 26 -9.17 4.33 8.35
CA ILE A 26 -8.13 3.68 9.13
C ILE A 26 -7.56 4.67 10.13
N GLU A 27 -7.36 4.18 11.35
CA GLU A 27 -6.77 4.94 12.44
C GLU A 27 -5.64 4.15 13.10
N GLY A 28 -4.56 4.84 13.41
CA GLY A 28 -3.41 4.22 14.05
C GLY A 28 -2.28 5.20 14.30
N ASP A 29 -1.28 4.71 15.03
CA ASP A 29 -0.09 5.46 15.37
C ASP A 29 1.06 5.06 14.45
N LEU A 30 1.91 6.02 14.09
CA LEU A 30 3.09 5.77 13.27
C LEU A 30 4.02 4.76 13.94
N TYR A 31 4.34 3.71 13.20
CA TYR A 31 5.19 2.62 13.64
C TYR A 31 6.51 2.61 12.86
N PHE A 32 7.63 2.66 13.58
CA PHE A 32 8.95 2.65 12.95
C PHE A 32 9.52 1.23 12.88
N GLN A 33 9.90 0.81 11.68
CA GLN A 33 10.64 -0.43 11.45
C GLN A 33 11.97 -0.10 10.77
N MET A 34 13.09 -0.53 11.36
CA MET A 34 14.43 -0.15 10.89
C MET A 34 14.82 -0.80 9.56
N VAL A 35 14.36 -2.01 9.28
CA VAL A 35 14.70 -2.75 8.06
C VAL A 35 13.46 -3.04 7.25
N ASP A 36 13.52 -2.61 5.99
CA ASP A 36 12.45 -2.74 5.02
C ASP A 36 12.99 -3.31 3.71
N PHE A 37 12.79 -4.61 3.51
CA PHE A 37 13.31 -5.31 2.34
C PHE A 37 12.48 -5.11 1.07
N PHE A 38 11.30 -4.50 1.17
CA PHE A 38 10.35 -4.37 0.05
C PHE A 38 9.95 -2.92 -0.23
N ASN A 39 10.71 -1.96 0.30
CA ASN A 39 10.54 -0.56 -0.04
C ASN A 39 11.42 -0.21 -1.23
N PHE A 40 10.80 -0.05 -2.40
CA PHE A 40 11.46 0.39 -3.63
C PHE A 40 11.39 1.90 -3.83
N ASN A 41 10.99 2.66 -2.80
CA ASN A 41 11.02 4.11 -2.87
C ASN A 41 12.44 4.59 -3.25
N ASN A 42 12.52 5.54 -4.17
CA ASN A 42 13.77 6.07 -4.75
C ASN A 42 14.60 5.07 -5.57
N ALA A 43 14.10 3.87 -5.89
CA ALA A 43 14.76 3.00 -6.84
C ALA A 43 14.78 3.65 -8.23
N PRO A 44 15.90 3.61 -8.97
CA PRO A 44 15.95 4.14 -10.33
C PRO A 44 14.91 3.47 -11.23
N ASP A 45 14.29 4.23 -12.13
CA ASP A 45 13.29 3.71 -13.08
C ASP A 45 13.81 2.51 -13.87
N SER A 46 15.09 2.49 -14.23
CA SER A 46 15.72 1.38 -14.94
C SER A 46 15.67 0.07 -14.15
N ILE A 47 15.73 0.14 -12.81
CA ILE A 47 15.62 -1.03 -11.93
C ILE A 47 14.15 -1.46 -11.83
N LEU A 48 13.23 -0.52 -11.61
CA LEU A 48 11.80 -0.80 -11.49
C LEU A 48 11.25 -1.43 -12.78
N THR A 49 11.58 -0.86 -13.94
CA THR A 49 11.20 -1.41 -15.24
C THR A 49 11.82 -2.78 -15.49
N LYS A 50 13.05 -3.02 -15.03
CA LYS A 50 13.66 -4.35 -15.12
C LYS A 50 12.90 -5.36 -14.28
N ILE A 51 12.50 -5.00 -13.05
CA ILE A 51 11.68 -5.85 -12.19
C ILE A 51 10.34 -6.14 -12.88
N GLU A 52 9.61 -5.10 -13.30
CA GLU A 52 8.33 -5.23 -14.01
C GLU A 52 8.44 -6.18 -15.22
N ASN A 53 9.48 -6.04 -16.04
CA ASN A 53 9.74 -6.91 -17.20
C ASN A 53 10.15 -8.34 -16.81
N GLN A 54 10.88 -8.52 -15.72
CA GLN A 54 11.20 -9.87 -15.23
C GLN A 54 9.92 -10.58 -14.77
N MET A 55 9.04 -9.86 -14.09
CA MET A 55 7.77 -10.39 -13.61
C MET A 55 6.84 -10.86 -14.73
N THR A 56 6.93 -10.32 -15.94
CA THR A 56 6.12 -10.80 -17.08
C THR A 56 6.66 -12.07 -17.74
N ASN A 57 7.94 -12.41 -17.51
CA ASN A 57 8.64 -13.47 -18.25
C ASN A 57 9.03 -14.67 -17.38
N ILE A 58 8.64 -14.71 -16.12
CA ILE A 58 8.94 -15.82 -15.22
C ILE A 58 8.06 -17.03 -15.55
N ASP A 59 8.70 -18.16 -15.78
CA ASP A 59 8.04 -19.46 -15.89
C ASP A 59 7.71 -20.00 -14.50
N LEU A 60 6.45 -19.84 -14.11
CA LEU A 60 5.93 -20.25 -12.81
C LEU A 60 6.06 -21.75 -12.55
N ASP A 61 6.22 -22.60 -13.57
CA ASP A 61 6.35 -24.05 -13.36
C ASP A 61 7.76 -24.44 -12.88
N THR A 62 8.72 -23.52 -13.00
CA THR A 62 10.15 -23.76 -12.69
C THR A 62 10.63 -23.13 -11.39
N ILE A 63 9.82 -22.25 -10.77
CA ILE A 63 10.23 -21.50 -9.58
C ILE A 63 10.06 -22.33 -8.31
N ALA A 64 10.99 -22.16 -7.36
CA ALA A 64 10.84 -22.72 -6.02
C ALA A 64 9.66 -22.06 -5.29
N GLU A 65 9.01 -22.80 -4.40
CA GLU A 65 7.79 -22.34 -3.71
C GLU A 65 8.00 -21.05 -2.89
N ASN A 66 9.20 -20.87 -2.30
CA ASN A 66 9.52 -19.62 -1.60
C ASN A 66 9.64 -18.44 -2.56
N ASP A 67 10.20 -18.67 -3.74
CA ASP A 67 10.34 -17.64 -4.78
C ASP A 67 8.97 -17.30 -5.39
N ARG A 68 8.06 -18.29 -5.47
CA ARG A 68 6.65 -18.07 -5.86
C ARG A 68 5.97 -17.05 -4.97
N LYS A 69 6.15 -17.14 -3.65
CA LYS A 69 5.52 -16.18 -2.72
C LYS A 69 6.02 -14.75 -2.93
N VAL A 70 7.33 -14.60 -3.13
CA VAL A 70 7.93 -13.29 -3.42
C VAL A 70 7.47 -12.77 -4.77
N TYR A 71 7.44 -13.63 -5.79
CA TYR A 71 6.91 -13.30 -7.11
C TYR A 71 5.47 -12.79 -7.00
N GLU A 72 4.59 -13.55 -6.37
CA GLU A 72 3.17 -13.20 -6.28
C GLU A 72 2.96 -11.88 -5.53
N LEU A 73 3.74 -11.62 -4.48
CA LEU A 73 3.70 -10.35 -3.76
C LEU A 73 4.13 -9.17 -4.65
N ILE A 74 5.27 -9.29 -5.35
CA ILE A 74 5.76 -8.22 -6.24
C ILE A 74 4.77 -8.01 -7.39
N LYS A 75 4.25 -9.10 -7.97
CA LYS A 75 3.26 -9.04 -9.06
C LYS A 75 2.00 -8.34 -8.61
N TYR A 76 1.52 -8.65 -7.42
CA TYR A 76 0.37 -7.97 -6.82
C TYR A 76 0.64 -6.47 -6.60
N ALA A 77 1.82 -6.10 -6.10
CA ALA A 77 2.19 -4.68 -5.90
C ALA A 77 2.26 -3.89 -7.23
N ILE A 78 2.70 -4.54 -8.33
CA ILE A 78 2.64 -3.98 -9.68
C ILE A 78 1.19 -3.82 -10.13
N ASP A 79 0.37 -4.86 -9.97
CA ASP A 79 -1.03 -4.85 -10.42
C ASP A 79 -1.90 -3.84 -9.64
N GLN A 80 -1.51 -3.48 -8.41
CA GLN A 80 -2.14 -2.42 -7.61
C GLN A 80 -1.53 -1.03 -7.83
N ASP A 81 -0.52 -0.90 -8.68
CA ASP A 81 0.21 0.35 -8.93
C ASP A 81 0.69 0.99 -7.62
N VAL A 82 1.35 0.17 -6.78
CA VAL A 82 1.93 0.58 -5.49
C VAL A 82 3.39 0.22 -5.33
N LEU A 83 3.97 -0.56 -6.26
CA LEU A 83 5.38 -0.93 -6.23
C LEU A 83 6.30 0.31 -6.13
N ARG A 84 5.89 1.39 -6.79
CA ARG A 84 6.63 2.66 -6.89
C ARG A 84 6.29 3.66 -5.80
N LEU A 85 5.27 3.38 -4.99
CA LEU A 85 4.79 4.32 -3.99
C LEU A 85 5.54 4.13 -2.67
N PRO A 86 5.92 5.22 -1.99
CA PRO A 86 6.32 5.12 -0.61
C PRO A 86 5.17 4.66 0.27
N TYR A 87 5.52 4.13 1.44
CA TYR A 87 4.55 3.81 2.46
C TYR A 87 5.10 4.06 3.85
N ILE A 88 4.17 4.23 4.79
CA ILE A 88 4.45 4.21 6.23
C ILE A 88 3.79 2.98 6.85
N ARG A 89 4.23 2.63 8.05
CA ARG A 89 3.54 1.60 8.84
C ARG A 89 2.74 2.26 9.95
N LEU A 90 1.53 1.75 10.17
CA LEU A 90 0.69 2.14 11.29
C LEU A 90 0.46 0.95 12.21
N GLN A 91 0.38 1.24 13.50
CA GLN A 91 -0.13 0.32 14.51
C GLN A 91 -1.53 0.77 14.90
N THR A 92 -2.52 -0.08 14.60
CA THR A 92 -3.93 0.20 14.94
C THR A 92 -4.18 0.00 16.44
N SER A 93 -5.34 0.43 16.91
CA SER A 93 -5.80 0.19 18.29
C SER A 93 -5.91 -1.29 18.64
N GLU A 94 -6.12 -2.15 17.64
CA GLU A 94 -6.14 -3.61 17.76
C GLU A 94 -4.74 -4.24 17.76
N ASN A 95 -3.69 -3.41 17.85
CA ASN A 95 -2.28 -3.80 17.83
C ASN A 95 -1.84 -4.45 16.49
N GLU A 96 -2.58 -4.19 15.42
CA GLU A 96 -2.27 -4.68 14.08
C GLU A 96 -1.33 -3.73 13.36
N LYS A 97 -0.38 -4.30 12.61
CA LYS A 97 0.57 -3.52 11.80
C LYS A 97 0.14 -3.55 10.35
N ILE A 98 -0.04 -2.37 9.78
CA ILE A 98 -0.50 -2.22 8.41
C ILE A 98 0.48 -1.36 7.62
N MET A 99 0.44 -1.49 6.30
CA MET A 99 1.17 -0.64 5.36
C MET A 99 0.20 0.37 4.74
N LEU A 100 0.55 1.66 4.77
CA LEU A 100 -0.23 2.72 4.16
C LEU A 100 0.61 3.37 3.05
N TYR A 101 0.31 3.01 1.80
CA TYR A 101 0.94 3.55 0.59
C TYR A 101 0.35 4.93 0.26
N MET A 102 1.18 5.84 -0.21
CA MET A 102 0.78 7.21 -0.54
C MET A 102 1.68 7.81 -1.62
N ASP A 103 1.29 8.97 -2.13
CA ASP A 103 2.12 9.76 -3.04
C ASP A 103 3.29 10.42 -2.28
N GLU A 104 4.38 10.70 -3.00
CA GLU A 104 5.62 11.22 -2.42
C GLU A 104 5.44 12.57 -1.70
N ASP A 105 4.59 13.45 -2.24
CA ASP A 105 4.30 14.76 -1.66
C ASP A 105 3.67 14.66 -0.26
N ILE A 106 2.85 13.63 -0.03
CA ILE A 106 2.29 13.33 1.29
C ILE A 106 3.35 12.65 2.16
N TYR A 107 4.14 11.76 1.58
CA TYR A 107 5.19 11.00 2.29
C TYR A 107 6.29 11.89 2.87
N GLU A 108 6.66 12.99 2.20
CA GLU A 108 7.68 13.94 2.69
C GLU A 108 7.40 14.45 4.12
N ARG A 109 6.12 14.51 4.52
CA ARG A 109 5.69 14.88 5.89
C ARG A 109 6.15 13.87 6.94
N PHE A 110 6.40 12.63 6.54
CA PHE A 110 6.79 11.52 7.40
C PHE A 110 8.30 11.28 7.39
N ASP A 111 8.98 11.50 6.26
CA ASP A 111 10.41 11.18 6.11
C ASP A 111 11.33 11.92 7.11
N SER A 112 10.93 13.15 7.46
CA SER A 112 11.62 13.95 8.47
C SER A 112 11.46 13.42 9.90
N LEU A 113 10.46 12.59 10.17
CA LEU A 113 10.20 12.07 11.51
C LEU A 113 11.20 10.99 11.88
N LYS A 114 11.82 11.13 13.05
CA LYS A 114 12.71 10.10 13.61
C LYS A 114 12.12 9.53 14.88
N CYS A 115 12.09 8.19 14.96
CA CYS A 115 11.68 7.45 16.15
C CYS A 115 12.36 7.97 17.43
N PHE A 116 13.68 8.24 17.36
CA PHE A 116 14.46 8.68 18.49
C PHE A 116 13.96 10.01 19.07
N ASP A 117 13.67 10.99 18.20
CA ASP A 117 13.21 12.31 18.61
C ASP A 117 11.82 12.24 19.25
N LEU A 118 10.90 11.50 18.62
CA LEU A 118 9.55 11.29 19.15
C LEU A 118 9.58 10.60 20.54
N LYS A 119 10.43 9.58 20.71
CA LYS A 119 10.61 8.91 22.01
C LYS A 119 11.17 9.86 23.07
N LYS A 120 12.18 10.67 22.73
CA LYS A 120 12.79 11.64 23.65
C LYS A 120 11.79 12.68 24.13
N GLU A 121 10.87 13.10 23.26
CA GLU A 121 9.81 14.05 23.59
C GLU A 121 8.60 13.42 24.32
N GLY A 122 8.53 12.10 24.42
CA GLY A 122 7.32 11.41 24.93
C GLY A 122 6.11 11.62 24.04
N LYS A 123 6.33 11.73 22.71
CA LYS A 123 5.31 11.97 21.70
C LYS A 123 5.18 10.79 20.75
N LYS A 124 4.03 10.72 20.08
CA LYS A 124 3.74 9.85 18.93
C LYS A 124 2.96 10.59 17.86
N ILE A 125 2.96 10.06 16.64
CA ILE A 125 2.17 10.59 15.53
C ILE A 125 0.92 9.74 15.36
N HIS A 126 -0.24 10.35 15.55
CA HIS A 126 -1.53 9.72 15.30
C HIS A 126 -2.06 10.12 13.92
N ILE A 127 -2.66 9.15 13.23
CA ILE A 127 -3.15 9.30 11.86
C ILE A 127 -4.55 8.72 11.76
N SER A 128 -5.40 9.47 11.05
CA SER A 128 -6.68 9.00 10.54
C SER A 128 -6.72 9.25 9.02
N ALA A 129 -7.06 8.24 8.24
CA ALA A 129 -6.96 8.27 6.78
C ALA A 129 -8.12 7.54 6.11
N LEU A 130 -8.64 8.11 5.02
CA LEU A 130 -9.50 7.39 4.08
C LEU A 130 -8.63 6.65 3.08
N THR A 131 -8.92 5.38 2.86
CA THR A 131 -8.06 4.46 2.13
C THR A 131 -8.86 3.49 1.27
N ASN A 132 -8.18 2.87 0.30
CA ASN A 132 -8.64 1.68 -0.39
C ASN A 132 -7.88 0.46 0.13
N ASP A 133 -8.58 -0.63 0.37
CA ASP A 133 -7.95 -1.91 0.72
C ASP A 133 -7.21 -2.51 -0.48
N ILE A 134 -5.92 -2.77 -0.29
CA ILE A 134 -5.03 -3.46 -1.23
C ILE A 134 -4.27 -4.57 -0.51
N SER A 135 -4.90 -5.19 0.49
CA SER A 135 -4.31 -6.28 1.25
C SER A 135 -4.14 -7.51 0.38
N TYR A 136 -3.04 -8.23 0.61
CA TYR A 136 -2.71 -9.45 -0.12
C TYR A 136 -2.35 -10.55 0.86
N LYS A 137 -3.16 -11.62 0.86
CA LYS A 137 -3.02 -12.76 1.79
C LYS A 137 -2.99 -12.28 3.25
N ASP A 138 -1.85 -12.45 3.91
CA ASP A 138 -1.58 -12.08 5.31
C ASP A 138 -1.01 -10.66 5.48
N ILE A 139 -0.77 -9.95 4.38
CA ILE A 139 -0.25 -8.58 4.39
C ILE A 139 -1.41 -7.60 4.35
N LYS A 140 -1.58 -6.86 5.46
CA LYS A 140 -2.55 -5.76 5.56
C LYS A 140 -1.96 -4.48 4.96
N ALA A 141 -2.53 -4.07 3.83
CA ALA A 141 -2.02 -2.94 3.05
C ALA A 141 -3.17 -2.09 2.52
N TYR A 142 -2.93 -0.79 2.48
CA TYR A 142 -3.93 0.20 2.10
C TYR A 142 -3.30 1.29 1.24
N LYS A 143 -4.03 1.76 0.22
CA LYS A 143 -3.64 2.92 -0.60
C LYS A 143 -4.39 4.14 -0.08
N LEU A 144 -3.65 5.19 0.26
CA LEU A 144 -4.20 6.44 0.76
C LEU A 144 -5.07 7.10 -0.32
N ILE A 145 -6.28 7.51 0.06
CA ILE A 145 -7.14 8.40 -0.74
C ILE A 145 -7.04 9.81 -0.18
N LYS A 146 -7.16 9.94 1.16
CA LYS A 146 -7.13 11.24 1.83
C LYS A 146 -6.66 11.11 3.26
N LEU A 147 -5.64 11.89 3.60
CA LEU A 147 -5.22 12.10 4.98
C LEU A 147 -6.22 13.02 5.69
N LYS A 148 -6.84 12.54 6.77
CA LYS A 148 -7.81 13.31 7.57
C LYS A 148 -7.13 13.96 8.76
N VAL A 149 -6.31 13.19 9.47
CA VAL A 149 -5.61 13.61 10.68
C VAL A 149 -4.15 13.21 10.56
N PHE A 150 -3.28 14.13 10.96
CA PHE A 150 -1.85 13.92 11.18
C PHE A 150 -1.47 14.83 12.33
N GLU A 151 -1.25 14.26 13.51
CA GLU A 151 -1.02 15.04 14.72
C GLU A 151 0.03 14.40 15.62
N LYS A 152 0.81 15.26 16.28
CA LYS A 152 1.78 14.86 17.29
C LYS A 152 1.11 14.96 18.66
N ILE A 153 0.88 13.82 19.30
CA ILE A 153 0.17 13.72 20.59
C ILE A 153 1.08 13.12 21.67
N ASP A 154 0.67 13.27 22.92
CA ASP A 154 1.33 12.60 24.04
C ASP A 154 1.23 11.07 23.91
N GLY A 155 2.34 10.39 24.13
CA GLY A 155 2.40 8.94 24.08
C GLY A 155 3.76 8.39 23.66
N GLN A 156 3.95 7.09 23.82
CA GLN A 156 5.20 6.43 23.45
C GLN A 156 5.15 5.99 21.99
N THR A 157 6.11 6.44 21.19
CA THR A 157 6.31 5.94 19.83
C THR A 157 6.87 4.51 19.85
N GLU A 158 6.26 3.61 19.08
CA GLU A 158 6.72 2.24 18.91
C GLU A 158 7.76 2.12 17.80
N CYS A 159 8.87 1.43 18.10
CA CYS A 159 9.94 1.24 17.13
C CYS A 159 10.55 -0.15 17.27
N ARG A 160 10.66 -0.87 16.17
CA ARG A 160 11.30 -2.18 16.09
C ARG A 160 12.65 -2.08 15.40
N LYS A 161 13.63 -2.69 16.05
CA LYS A 161 14.96 -2.97 15.49
C LYS A 161 14.87 -4.08 14.45
#